data_AF-A0A536VM13-F1
#
_entry.id   AF-A0A536VM13-F1
#
_cell.length_a   1.000
_cell.length_b   1.000
_cell.length_c   1.000
_cell.angle_alpha   90.00
_cell.angle_beta   90.00
_cell.angle_gamma   90.00
#
_symmetry.space_group_name_H-M   'P 1'
#
loop_
_entity.id
_entity.type
_entity.pdbx_description
1 polymer ?
#
loop_
_entity_poly.entity_id
_entity_poly.type
_entity_poly.pdbx_seq_one_letter_code
_entity_poly.pdbx_strand_id
1 'polypeptide(L)'
;MPEFNVLDIEPARTAIRRVFIERIVHAKGIDRAQAEFDQVLMPTPAAVMEGARLIADGCEGIVGLGPLLVVDPGGATTDVHSVADGEASVAGVIPQGLPESRIKRTVEGDLGMRHNAATIVESIGLESIAANARLAPTRVSKLLDEITRDAERLPQSADEIALDQALVCAAVQQAVARHCGTIATVYTATGPATVQYGKDLSSVAAVVGTGGALVHSRDPYAVLTMTLASSAEPLSLRPRTPKFLLDREYLLYACGLLASVEPQAALELALAHLEPINSETHHERTRSA
;
A
#
# COMPACT_ATOMS: atom_id res chain seq x y z
N MET A 1 -28.79 -1.26 -15.81
CA MET A 1 -28.81 0.18 -15.47
C MET A 1 -28.04 0.35 -14.18
N PRO A 2 -27.22 1.40 -14.03
CA PRO A 2 -26.57 1.69 -12.75
C PRO A 2 -27.62 1.95 -11.67
N GLU A 3 -27.37 1.48 -10.46
CA GLU A 3 -28.25 1.65 -9.31
C GLU A 3 -27.97 3.01 -8.63
N PHE A 4 -29.02 3.66 -8.14
CA PHE A 4 -28.90 4.98 -7.52
C PHE A 4 -28.04 4.89 -6.25
N ASN A 5 -27.05 5.80 -6.11
CA ASN A 5 -26.04 5.81 -5.04
C ASN A 5 -25.10 4.58 -4.97
N VAL A 6 -25.07 3.72 -6.00
CA VAL A 6 -24.09 2.63 -6.10
C VAL A 6 -23.04 3.01 -7.13
N LEU A 7 -21.79 3.13 -6.68
CA LEU A 7 -20.66 3.45 -7.55
C LEU A 7 -20.25 2.21 -8.36
N ASP A 8 -20.48 2.22 -9.68
CA ASP A 8 -20.00 1.19 -10.60
C ASP A 8 -18.75 1.66 -11.36
N ILE A 9 -17.57 1.25 -10.86
CA ILE A 9 -16.27 1.63 -11.44
C ILE A 9 -15.77 0.67 -12.51
N GLU A 10 -16.33 -0.53 -12.61
CA GLU A 10 -15.78 -1.62 -13.43
C GLU A 10 -15.82 -1.35 -14.95
N PRO A 11 -16.87 -0.72 -15.52
CA PRO A 11 -16.88 -0.33 -16.93
C PRO A 11 -15.74 0.63 -17.29
N ALA A 12 -15.51 1.65 -16.45
CA ALA A 12 -14.44 2.62 -16.65
C ALA A 12 -13.06 1.97 -16.51
N ARG A 13 -12.85 1.15 -15.46
CA ARG A 13 -11.60 0.40 -15.26
C ARG A 13 -11.31 -0.53 -16.42
N THR A 14 -12.32 -1.24 -16.91
CA THR A 14 -12.18 -2.15 -18.06
C THR A 14 -11.80 -1.39 -19.33
N ALA A 15 -12.42 -0.24 -19.60
CA ALA A 15 -12.09 0.60 -20.74
C ALA A 15 -10.66 1.15 -20.67
N ILE A 16 -10.25 1.69 -19.52
CA ILE A 16 -8.89 2.21 -19.30
C ILE A 16 -7.86 1.07 -19.44
N ARG A 17 -8.12 -0.08 -18.81
CA ARG A 17 -7.25 -1.27 -18.90
C ARG A 17 -7.10 -1.72 -20.34
N ARG A 18 -8.19 -1.77 -21.12
CA ARG A 18 -8.15 -2.14 -22.53
C ARG A 18 -7.24 -1.19 -23.32
N VAL A 19 -7.43 0.12 -23.19
CA VAL A 19 -6.57 1.12 -23.86
C VAL A 19 -5.11 0.99 -23.43
N PHE A 20 -4.84 0.75 -22.15
CA PHE A 20 -3.48 0.56 -21.64
C PHE A 20 -2.80 -0.67 -22.24
N ILE A 21 -3.50 -1.81 -22.25
CA ILE A 21 -3.01 -3.07 -22.85
C ILE A 21 -2.76 -2.85 -24.35
N GLU A 22 -3.75 -2.35 -25.09
CA GLU A 22 -3.61 -2.05 -26.53
C GLU A 22 -2.38 -1.16 -26.84
N ARG A 23 -2.05 -0.20 -25.96
CA ARG A 23 -0.93 0.72 -26.16
C ARG A 23 0.44 0.15 -25.76
N ILE A 24 0.51 -0.66 -24.70
CA ILE A 24 1.79 -1.19 -24.18
C ILE A 24 2.19 -2.51 -24.84
N VAL A 25 1.22 -3.37 -25.20
CA VAL A 25 1.49 -4.68 -25.79
C VAL A 25 2.27 -4.55 -27.10
N HIS A 26 1.97 -3.53 -27.92
CA HIS A 26 2.71 -3.20 -29.14
C HIS A 26 4.17 -2.79 -28.90
N ALA A 27 4.54 -2.37 -27.68
CA ALA A 27 5.90 -1.94 -27.35
C ALA A 27 6.83 -3.07 -26.89
N LYS A 28 6.30 -4.25 -26.51
CA LYS A 28 7.07 -5.35 -25.90
C LYS A 28 6.84 -6.74 -26.51
N GLY A 29 6.14 -6.86 -27.64
CA GLY A 29 5.93 -8.15 -28.33
C GLY A 29 4.96 -9.11 -27.63
N ILE A 30 4.15 -8.59 -26.69
CA ILE A 30 3.17 -9.35 -25.90
C ILE A 30 2.01 -9.86 -26.78
N ASP A 31 1.81 -9.27 -27.96
CA ASP A 31 0.82 -9.70 -28.96
C ASP A 31 0.99 -11.18 -29.36
N ARG A 32 2.22 -11.70 -29.35
CA ARG A 32 2.51 -13.11 -29.66
C ARG A 32 2.12 -14.04 -28.51
N ALA A 33 2.38 -13.61 -27.28
CA ALA A 33 2.02 -14.38 -26.09
C ALA A 33 0.49 -14.47 -25.93
N GLN A 34 -0.24 -13.40 -26.20
CA GLN A 34 -1.71 -13.38 -26.07
C GLN A 34 -2.42 -14.35 -27.04
N ALA A 35 -1.79 -14.70 -28.17
CA ALA A 35 -2.30 -15.70 -29.10
C ALA A 35 -2.05 -17.16 -28.63
N GLU A 36 -1.16 -17.37 -27.67
CA GLU A 36 -0.78 -18.68 -27.11
C GLU A 36 -1.45 -18.98 -25.76
N PHE A 37 -2.14 -18.01 -25.15
CA PHE A 37 -2.80 -18.16 -23.84
C PHE A 37 -4.33 -17.99 -23.93
N ASP A 38 -5.07 -18.97 -23.42
CA ASP A 38 -6.55 -18.97 -23.38
C ASP A 38 -7.13 -18.00 -22.33
N GLN A 39 -6.30 -17.38 -21.49
CA GLN A 39 -6.73 -16.51 -20.39
C GLN A 39 -6.40 -15.03 -20.65
N VAL A 40 -7.27 -14.16 -20.12
CA VAL A 40 -7.09 -12.70 -20.15
C VAL A 40 -5.83 -12.34 -19.37
N LEU A 41 -4.86 -11.72 -20.06
CA LEU A 41 -3.68 -11.10 -19.47
C LEU A 41 -4.09 -10.17 -18.31
N MET A 42 -3.85 -10.60 -17.07
CA MET A 42 -4.11 -9.81 -15.88
C MET A 42 -2.88 -8.95 -15.56
N PRO A 43 -2.99 -7.61 -15.55
CA PRO A 43 -1.89 -6.75 -15.14
C PRO A 43 -1.52 -6.99 -13.67
N THR A 44 -0.25 -6.90 -13.32
CA THR A 44 0.25 -7.10 -11.94
C THR A 44 -0.55 -6.33 -10.88
N PRO A 45 -0.93 -5.05 -11.07
CA PRO A 45 -1.74 -4.34 -10.07
C PRO A 45 -3.14 -4.93 -9.85
N ALA A 46 -3.73 -5.53 -10.88
CA ALA A 46 -5.01 -6.23 -10.74
C ALA A 46 -4.82 -7.56 -10.00
N ALA A 47 -3.71 -8.26 -10.24
CA ALA A 47 -3.36 -9.47 -9.54
C ALA A 47 -3.09 -9.23 -8.06
N VAL A 48 -2.31 -8.21 -7.69
CA VAL A 48 -2.09 -7.84 -6.28
C VAL A 48 -3.41 -7.50 -5.58
N MET A 49 -4.30 -6.77 -6.25
CA MET A 49 -5.61 -6.44 -5.71
C MET A 49 -6.49 -7.69 -5.48
N GLU A 50 -6.45 -8.65 -6.41
CA GLU A 50 -7.18 -9.92 -6.26
C GLU A 50 -6.57 -10.79 -5.15
N GLY A 51 -5.24 -10.82 -5.04
CA GLY A 51 -4.54 -11.47 -3.93
C GLY A 51 -4.94 -10.87 -2.59
N ALA A 52 -4.94 -9.54 -2.47
CA ALA A 52 -5.38 -8.82 -1.27
C ALA A 52 -6.84 -9.15 -0.91
N ARG A 53 -7.73 -9.22 -1.90
CA ARG A 53 -9.13 -9.62 -1.72
C ARG A 53 -9.23 -11.06 -1.21
N LEU A 54 -8.51 -11.99 -1.82
CA LEU A 54 -8.49 -13.40 -1.45
C LEU A 54 -8.03 -13.59 0.01
N ILE A 55 -6.93 -12.97 0.43
CA ILE A 55 -6.44 -13.11 1.80
C ILE A 55 -7.33 -12.41 2.84
N ALA A 56 -8.08 -11.37 2.44
CA ALA A 56 -9.04 -10.69 3.31
C ALA A 56 -10.31 -11.53 3.51
N ASP A 57 -10.89 -12.00 2.41
CA ASP A 57 -12.19 -12.66 2.36
C ASP A 57 -12.10 -14.15 2.73
N GLY A 58 -10.98 -14.78 2.39
CA GLY A 58 -10.83 -16.23 2.39
C GLY A 58 -11.46 -16.88 1.15
N CYS A 59 -11.69 -18.19 1.24
CA CYS A 59 -12.39 -18.97 0.23
C CYS A 59 -13.28 -20.03 0.88
N GLU A 60 -13.94 -20.87 0.08
CA GLU A 60 -14.73 -21.98 0.63
C GLU A 60 -13.87 -22.85 1.56
N GLY A 61 -14.33 -23.03 2.79
CA GLY A 61 -13.64 -23.83 3.81
C GLY A 61 -12.47 -23.15 4.53
N ILE A 62 -12.02 -21.97 4.11
CA ILE A 62 -10.88 -21.26 4.72
C ILE A 62 -11.24 -19.80 5.01
N VAL A 63 -11.21 -19.44 6.30
CA VAL A 63 -11.50 -18.07 6.76
C VAL A 63 -10.33 -17.15 6.40
N GLY A 64 -10.64 -15.99 5.82
CA GLY A 64 -9.64 -14.95 5.54
C GLY A 64 -9.18 -14.21 6.79
N LEU A 65 -8.24 -13.30 6.61
CA LEU A 65 -7.67 -12.47 7.67
C LEU A 65 -8.64 -11.39 8.18
N GLY A 66 -9.73 -11.14 7.45
CA GLY A 66 -10.63 -10.01 7.67
C GLY A 66 -10.14 -8.74 6.97
N PRO A 67 -10.76 -7.58 7.28
CA PRO A 67 -10.43 -6.32 6.64
C PRO A 67 -8.95 -5.98 6.77
N LEU A 68 -8.32 -5.53 5.69
CA LEU A 68 -6.87 -5.29 5.68
C LEU A 68 -6.43 -4.14 4.78
N LEU A 69 -5.19 -3.72 4.99
CA LEU A 69 -4.43 -2.80 4.16
C LEU A 69 -3.21 -3.54 3.58
N VAL A 70 -2.85 -3.27 2.33
CA VAL A 70 -1.58 -3.70 1.72
C VAL A 70 -0.81 -2.47 1.28
N VAL A 71 0.49 -2.41 1.60
CA VAL A 71 1.40 -1.36 1.15
C VAL A 71 2.54 -1.96 0.32
N ASP A 72 2.77 -1.40 -0.86
CA ASP A 72 3.82 -1.79 -1.81
C ASP A 72 4.61 -0.54 -2.26
N PRO A 73 5.60 -0.10 -1.45
CA PRO A 73 6.50 0.98 -1.83
C PRO A 73 7.51 0.50 -2.88
N GLY A 74 7.47 1.12 -4.06
CA GLY A 74 8.34 0.84 -5.19
C GLY A 74 9.32 1.97 -5.51
N GLY A 75 10.17 1.73 -6.51
CA GLY A 75 11.13 2.74 -6.98
C GLY A 75 10.47 3.97 -7.62
N ALA A 76 9.32 3.80 -8.27
CA ALA A 76 8.61 4.86 -8.97
C ALA A 76 7.33 5.32 -8.26
N THR A 77 6.60 4.40 -7.64
CA THR A 77 5.29 4.67 -7.01
C THR A 77 5.23 4.00 -5.64
N THR A 78 4.38 4.51 -4.76
CA THR A 78 3.91 3.75 -3.60
C THR A 78 2.45 3.38 -3.80
N ASP A 79 2.17 2.09 -3.82
CA ASP A 79 0.83 1.53 -4.00
C ASP A 79 0.22 1.18 -2.64
N VAL A 80 -1.04 1.56 -2.45
CA VAL A 80 -1.80 1.24 -1.24
C VAL A 80 -3.13 0.61 -1.63
N HIS A 81 -3.39 -0.59 -1.13
CA HIS A 81 -4.64 -1.31 -1.34
C HIS A 81 -5.38 -1.46 0.00
N SER A 82 -6.70 -1.34 0.00
CA SER A 82 -7.52 -1.73 1.14
C SER A 82 -8.68 -2.62 0.73
N VAL A 83 -8.95 -3.62 1.55
CA VAL A 83 -10.13 -4.48 1.47
C VAL A 83 -10.87 -4.33 2.79
N ALA A 84 -11.85 -3.44 2.80
CA ALA A 84 -12.64 -3.08 3.97
C ALA A 84 -13.88 -2.32 3.51
N ASP A 85 -15.01 -2.42 4.20
CA ASP A 85 -16.21 -1.66 3.83
C ASP A 85 -16.04 -0.17 4.09
N GLY A 86 -15.14 0.21 5.02
CA GLY A 86 -14.79 1.60 5.28
C GLY A 86 -15.85 2.39 6.03
N GLU A 87 -16.87 1.70 6.56
CA GLU A 87 -17.94 2.27 7.34
C GLU A 87 -17.42 2.91 8.63
N ALA A 88 -18.13 3.93 9.11
CA ALA A 88 -17.73 4.63 10.32
C ALA A 88 -17.66 3.68 11.52
N SER A 89 -16.49 3.63 12.15
CA SER A 89 -16.24 2.83 13.35
C SER A 89 -17.02 3.30 14.59
N VAL A 90 -17.58 4.51 14.55
CA VAL A 90 -18.29 5.15 15.68
C VAL A 90 -19.70 5.56 15.27
N ALA A 91 -20.68 5.22 16.12
CA ALA A 91 -22.07 5.60 15.91
C ALA A 91 -22.26 7.12 15.87
N GLY A 92 -23.09 7.59 14.94
CA GLY A 92 -23.42 9.01 14.77
C GLY A 92 -22.44 9.80 13.89
N VAL A 93 -21.40 9.16 13.36
CA VAL A 93 -20.55 9.74 12.31
C VAL A 93 -21.29 9.65 10.98
N ILE A 94 -21.35 10.77 10.27
CA ILE A 94 -22.08 10.89 9.00
C ILE A 94 -21.07 10.79 7.86
N PRO A 95 -21.15 9.77 6.96
CA PRO A 95 -20.29 9.70 5.80
C PRO A 95 -20.61 10.84 4.83
N GLN A 96 -19.57 11.52 4.34
CA GLN A 96 -19.66 12.69 3.48
C GLN A 96 -18.70 12.54 2.29
N GLY A 97 -19.21 12.78 1.08
CA GLY A 97 -18.43 12.68 -0.16
C GLY A 97 -18.91 11.56 -1.08
N LEU A 98 -18.04 11.14 -2.00
CA LEU A 98 -18.33 10.01 -2.89
C LEU A 98 -18.27 8.70 -2.10
N PRO A 99 -19.13 7.71 -2.43
CA PRO A 99 -19.02 6.37 -1.86
C PRO A 99 -17.63 5.77 -2.12
N GLU A 100 -17.03 5.20 -1.07
CA GLU A 100 -15.76 4.49 -1.16
C GLU A 100 -16.00 3.02 -1.56
N SER A 101 -15.17 2.47 -2.46
CA SER A 101 -15.27 1.06 -2.81
C SER A 101 -14.67 0.18 -1.71
N ARG A 102 -15.29 -0.99 -1.49
CA ARG A 102 -14.78 -2.01 -0.56
C ARG A 102 -13.33 -2.39 -0.87
N ILE A 103 -13.03 -2.57 -2.16
CA ILE A 103 -11.68 -2.82 -2.67
C ILE A 103 -11.21 -1.51 -3.29
N LYS A 104 -10.25 -0.86 -2.65
CA LYS A 104 -9.70 0.44 -3.07
C LYS A 104 -8.21 0.29 -3.33
N ARG A 105 -7.72 0.97 -4.36
CA ARG A 105 -6.28 1.14 -4.64
C ARG A 105 -5.99 2.61 -4.91
N THR A 106 -4.96 3.15 -4.27
CA THR A 106 -4.36 4.43 -4.64
C THR A 106 -2.92 4.19 -5.09
N VAL A 107 -2.46 5.05 -6.00
CA VAL A 107 -1.09 5.02 -6.54
C VAL A 107 -0.49 6.40 -6.34
N GLU A 108 0.48 6.49 -5.45
CA GLU A 108 1.15 7.73 -5.13
C GLU A 108 2.37 7.87 -6.05
N GLY A 109 2.17 8.57 -7.16
CA GLY A 109 3.18 8.76 -8.21
C GLY A 109 4.35 9.66 -7.80
N ASP A 110 4.18 10.45 -6.74
CA ASP A 110 5.18 11.34 -6.14
C ASP A 110 5.96 10.69 -4.99
N LEU A 111 5.59 9.46 -4.59
CA LEU A 111 6.17 8.76 -3.44
C LEU A 111 6.98 7.53 -3.84
N GLY A 112 7.67 7.61 -4.99
CA GLY A 112 8.62 6.59 -5.44
C GLY A 112 10.00 6.74 -4.81
N MET A 113 10.54 5.63 -4.30
CA MET A 113 11.80 5.58 -3.54
C MET A 113 13.07 5.92 -4.32
N ARG A 114 13.00 5.96 -5.66
CA ARG A 114 14.13 6.23 -6.55
C ARG A 114 13.82 7.40 -7.46
N HIS A 115 12.84 7.23 -8.35
CA HIS A 115 12.48 8.23 -9.35
C HIS A 115 11.94 9.54 -8.73
N ASN A 116 11.33 9.45 -7.54
CA ASN A 116 10.70 10.59 -6.86
C ASN A 116 11.27 10.81 -5.45
N ALA A 117 12.49 10.31 -5.18
CA ALA A 117 13.12 10.43 -3.86
C ALA A 117 13.21 11.90 -3.41
N ALA A 118 13.51 12.81 -4.35
CA ALA A 118 13.59 14.24 -4.06
C ALA A 118 12.25 14.82 -3.61
N THR A 119 11.16 14.42 -4.25
CA THR A 119 9.80 14.87 -3.90
C THR A 119 9.38 14.41 -2.51
N ILE A 120 9.78 13.21 -2.08
CA ILE A 120 9.58 12.73 -0.70
C ILE A 120 10.31 13.65 0.29
N VAL A 121 11.58 13.98 0.01
CA VAL A 121 12.39 14.86 0.87
C VAL A 121 11.82 16.28 0.92
N GLU A 122 11.39 16.83 -0.20
CA GLU A 122 10.75 18.15 -0.27
C GLU A 122 9.45 18.20 0.54
N SER A 123 8.64 17.15 0.47
CA SER A 123 7.35 17.08 1.16
C SER A 123 7.49 16.94 2.69
N ILE A 124 8.48 16.18 3.15
CA ILE A 124 8.72 15.92 4.59
C ILE A 124 9.65 16.96 5.22
N GLY A 125 10.54 17.55 4.43
CA GLY A 125 11.64 18.41 4.86
C GLY A 125 12.96 17.65 5.03
N LEU A 126 14.05 18.25 4.55
CA LEU A 126 15.40 17.68 4.59
C LEU A 126 15.85 17.37 6.02
N GLU A 127 15.56 18.26 6.96
CA GLU A 127 15.94 18.15 8.37
C GLU A 127 15.25 16.95 9.03
N SER A 128 13.97 16.74 8.74
CA SER A 128 13.18 15.61 9.24
C SER A 128 13.73 14.28 8.70
N ILE A 129 14.01 14.21 7.40
CA ILE A 129 14.61 13.01 6.78
C ILE A 129 16.01 12.75 7.35
N ALA A 130 16.84 13.79 7.49
CA ALA A 130 18.18 13.67 8.06
C ALA A 130 18.16 13.19 9.52
N ALA A 131 17.24 13.70 10.33
CA ALA A 131 17.03 13.25 11.71
C ALA A 131 16.63 11.78 11.77
N ASN A 132 15.67 11.36 10.93
CA ASN A 132 15.21 9.97 10.86
C ASN A 132 16.31 9.01 10.37
N ALA A 133 17.08 9.42 9.36
CA ALA A 133 18.23 8.67 8.85
C ALA A 133 19.44 8.72 9.80
N ARG A 134 19.44 9.60 10.82
CA ARG A 134 20.58 9.89 11.71
C ARG A 134 21.83 10.32 10.94
N LEU A 135 21.64 11.12 9.89
CA LEU A 135 22.68 11.65 9.04
C LEU A 135 22.72 13.18 9.12
N ALA A 136 23.84 13.79 8.75
CA ALA A 136 23.89 15.23 8.55
C ALA A 136 23.04 15.61 7.31
N PRO A 137 22.30 16.74 7.31
CA PRO A 137 21.53 17.19 6.14
C PRO A 137 22.36 17.26 4.86
N THR A 138 23.62 17.73 4.94
CA THR A 138 24.55 17.78 3.81
C THR A 138 24.87 16.40 3.23
N ARG A 139 24.92 15.36 4.07
CA ARG A 139 25.13 13.98 3.63
C ARG A 139 23.88 13.45 2.93
N VAL A 140 22.69 13.73 3.46
CA VAL A 140 21.42 13.38 2.81
C VAL A 140 21.32 14.01 1.43
N SER A 141 21.58 15.31 1.29
CA SER A 141 21.55 15.99 -0.01
C SER A 141 22.49 15.33 -1.03
N LYS A 142 23.72 15.00 -0.61
CA LYS A 142 24.67 14.32 -1.50
C LYS A 142 24.18 12.94 -1.95
N LEU A 143 23.63 12.14 -1.03
CA LEU A 143 23.09 10.82 -1.37
C LEU A 143 21.85 10.92 -2.26
N LEU A 144 21.00 11.92 -2.03
CA LEU A 144 19.84 12.20 -2.86
C LEU A 144 20.24 12.55 -4.29
N ASP A 145 21.29 13.36 -4.47
CA ASP A 145 21.86 13.67 -5.79
C ASP A 145 22.39 12.41 -6.49
N GLU A 146 23.00 11.48 -5.74
CA GLU A 146 23.48 10.20 -6.27
C GLU A 146 22.32 9.32 -6.75
N ILE A 147 21.24 9.18 -5.96
CA ILE A 147 20.03 8.42 -6.32
C ILE A 147 19.34 9.05 -7.53
N THR A 148 19.26 10.38 -7.61
CA THR A 148 18.58 11.08 -8.71
C THR A 148 19.32 10.90 -10.03
N ARG A 149 20.65 10.76 -10.00
CA ARG A 149 21.46 10.50 -11.21
C ARG A 149 21.43 9.04 -11.64
N ASP A 150 21.19 8.12 -10.72
CA ASP A 150 21.16 6.68 -10.96
C ASP A 150 20.04 6.02 -10.16
N ALA A 151 18.84 5.98 -10.76
CA ALA A 151 17.65 5.44 -10.12
C ALA A 151 17.69 3.91 -9.93
N GLU A 152 18.59 3.20 -10.64
CA GLU A 152 18.78 1.75 -10.49
C GLU A 152 19.72 1.41 -9.32
N ARG A 153 20.41 2.41 -8.78
CA ARG A 153 21.31 2.24 -7.65
C ARG A 153 20.58 1.68 -6.42
N LEU A 154 21.11 0.57 -5.92
CA LEU A 154 20.69 -0.03 -4.67
C LEU A 154 21.60 0.43 -3.53
N PRO A 155 21.06 0.57 -2.30
CA PRO A 155 21.83 1.01 -1.16
C PRO A 155 22.84 -0.06 -0.75
N GLN A 156 24.12 0.33 -0.56
CA GLN A 156 25.20 -0.59 -0.20
C GLN A 156 25.87 -0.20 1.12
N SER A 157 26.07 1.10 1.32
CA SER A 157 26.67 1.66 2.53
C SER A 157 25.63 1.83 3.66
N ALA A 158 26.11 1.92 4.90
CA ALA A 158 25.25 2.16 6.05
C ALA A 158 24.43 3.46 5.92
N ASP A 159 25.03 4.53 5.38
CA ASP A 159 24.32 5.80 5.16
C ASP A 159 23.23 5.67 4.09
N GLU A 160 23.52 4.98 2.97
CA GLU A 160 22.52 4.76 1.92
C GLU A 160 21.34 3.95 2.44
N ILE A 161 21.61 2.91 3.23
CA ILE A 161 20.57 2.06 3.83
C ILE A 161 19.76 2.87 4.85
N ALA A 162 20.39 3.74 5.64
CA ALA A 162 19.70 4.60 6.59
C ALA A 162 18.81 5.64 5.90
N LEU A 163 19.28 6.23 4.79
CA LEU A 163 18.47 7.12 3.98
C LEU A 163 17.30 6.38 3.33
N ASP A 164 17.53 5.18 2.78
CA ASP A 164 16.49 4.37 2.17
C ASP A 164 15.39 4.01 3.17
N GLN A 165 15.78 3.64 4.40
CA GLN A 165 14.84 3.39 5.49
C GLN A 165 14.02 4.65 5.84
N ALA A 166 14.65 5.83 5.89
CA ALA A 166 13.95 7.07 6.20
C ALA A 166 12.96 7.45 5.08
N LEU A 167 13.35 7.27 3.81
CA LEU A 167 12.51 7.54 2.65
C LEU A 167 11.29 6.61 2.61
N VAL A 168 11.45 5.32 2.89
CA VAL A 168 10.33 4.35 2.79
C VAL A 168 9.33 4.56 3.91
N CYS A 169 9.81 4.88 5.12
CA CYS A 169 8.93 5.27 6.23
C CYS A 169 8.11 6.51 5.88
N ALA A 170 8.74 7.53 5.29
CA ALA A 170 8.06 8.75 4.85
C ALA A 170 7.03 8.48 3.74
N ALA A 171 7.41 7.72 2.72
CA ALA A 171 6.54 7.37 1.60
C ALA A 171 5.31 6.61 2.09
N VAL A 172 5.50 5.57 2.92
CA VAL A 172 4.39 4.78 3.47
C VAL A 172 3.49 5.63 4.38
N GLN A 173 4.06 6.47 5.24
CA GLN A 173 3.26 7.37 6.08
C GLN A 173 2.33 8.25 5.25
N GLN A 174 2.87 8.94 4.24
CA GLN A 174 2.09 9.84 3.41
C GLN A 174 1.07 9.09 2.55
N ALA A 175 1.48 7.98 1.92
CA ALA A 175 0.62 7.21 1.06
C ALA A 175 -0.59 6.67 1.81
N VAL A 176 -0.39 6.14 3.01
CA VAL A 176 -1.48 5.64 3.85
C VAL A 176 -2.34 6.78 4.38
N ALA A 177 -1.75 7.93 4.76
CA ALA A 177 -2.51 9.10 5.19
C ALA A 177 -3.44 9.63 4.08
N ARG A 178 -3.00 9.61 2.82
CA ARG A 178 -3.82 10.01 1.65
C ARG A 178 -4.86 8.94 1.26
N HIS A 179 -4.55 7.66 1.47
CA HIS A 179 -5.47 6.56 1.18
C HIS A 179 -6.64 6.50 2.17
N CYS A 180 -6.35 6.75 3.45
CA CYS A 180 -7.31 6.71 4.55
C CYS A 180 -8.21 7.95 4.56
N GLY A 181 -9.38 7.78 5.17
CA GLY A 181 -10.28 8.88 5.46
C GLY A 181 -9.85 9.74 6.64
N THR A 182 -10.61 10.80 6.86
CA THR A 182 -10.50 11.68 8.02
C THR A 182 -11.87 11.96 8.61
N ILE A 183 -11.89 12.38 9.88
CA ILE A 183 -13.08 12.92 10.52
C ILE A 183 -12.95 14.43 10.72
N ALA A 184 -14.08 15.14 10.64
CA ALA A 184 -14.14 16.56 10.97
C ALA A 184 -15.42 16.86 11.74
N THR A 185 -15.37 17.91 12.57
CA THR A 185 -16.56 18.46 13.21
C THR A 185 -17.14 19.55 12.33
N VAL A 186 -18.37 19.37 11.86
CA VAL A 186 -19.13 20.39 11.14
C VAL A 186 -20.23 20.94 12.02
N TYR A 187 -20.48 22.24 11.94
CA TYR A 187 -21.53 22.89 12.71
C TYR A 187 -22.78 23.03 11.84
N THR A 188 -23.84 22.34 12.24
CA THR A 188 -25.15 22.36 11.56
C THR A 188 -26.13 23.25 12.32
N ALA A 189 -27.31 23.49 11.75
CA ALA A 189 -28.38 24.25 12.42
C ALA A 189 -28.86 23.60 13.74
N THR A 190 -28.63 22.30 13.93
CA THR A 190 -29.02 21.55 15.14
C THR A 190 -27.84 21.30 16.10
N GLY A 191 -26.64 21.80 15.79
CA GLY A 191 -25.43 21.63 16.61
C GLY A 191 -24.26 20.98 15.86
N PRO A 192 -23.15 20.67 16.57
CA PRO A 192 -21.99 20.01 15.97
C PRO A 192 -22.33 18.56 15.59
N ALA A 193 -21.90 18.15 14.40
CA ALA A 193 -21.95 16.78 13.91
C ALA A 193 -20.54 16.34 13.50
N THR A 194 -20.23 15.06 13.70
CA THR A 194 -18.97 14.48 13.20
C THR A 194 -19.23 13.90 11.82
N VAL A 195 -18.44 14.32 10.85
CA VAL A 195 -18.49 13.81 9.48
C VAL A 195 -17.23 13.03 9.17
N GLN A 196 -17.38 11.95 8.41
CA GLN A 196 -16.29 11.17 7.86
C GLN A 196 -16.14 11.49 6.38
N TYR A 197 -14.91 11.78 5.95
CA TYR A 197 -14.52 11.86 4.56
C TYR A 197 -13.66 10.66 4.20
N GLY A 198 -13.97 10.00 3.09
CA GLY A 198 -13.23 8.83 2.65
C GLY A 198 -13.43 7.61 3.56
N LYS A 199 -12.43 6.72 3.59
CA LYS A 199 -12.55 5.36 4.10
C LYS A 199 -12.05 5.23 5.54
N ASP A 200 -12.88 4.73 6.46
CA ASP A 200 -12.40 4.39 7.80
C ASP A 200 -11.62 3.07 7.77
N LEU A 201 -10.32 3.14 8.03
CA LEU A 201 -9.44 1.98 8.09
C LEU A 201 -8.89 1.76 9.51
N SER A 202 -9.49 2.39 10.51
CA SER A 202 -9.03 2.32 11.90
C SER A 202 -9.14 0.92 12.53
N SER A 203 -10.08 0.12 12.03
CA SER A 203 -10.43 -1.22 12.54
C SER A 203 -9.95 -2.38 11.66
N VAL A 204 -9.06 -2.13 10.68
CA VAL A 204 -8.51 -3.23 9.88
C VAL A 204 -7.76 -4.23 10.77
N ALA A 205 -7.96 -5.52 10.48
CA ALA A 205 -7.37 -6.63 11.21
C ALA A 205 -5.88 -6.79 10.93
N ALA A 206 -5.43 -6.46 9.71
CA ALA A 206 -4.05 -6.60 9.29
C ALA A 206 -3.56 -5.47 8.39
N VAL A 207 -2.25 -5.22 8.43
CA VAL A 207 -1.50 -4.45 7.44
C VAL A 207 -0.43 -5.37 6.88
N VAL A 208 -0.46 -5.57 5.56
CA VAL A 208 0.47 -6.42 4.82
C VAL A 208 1.48 -5.54 4.10
N GLY A 209 2.76 -5.75 4.37
CA GLY A 209 3.84 -5.19 3.58
C GLY A 209 4.23 -6.13 2.44
N THR A 210 4.36 -5.61 1.23
CA THR A 210 4.89 -6.37 0.08
C THR A 210 5.84 -5.48 -0.75
N GLY A 211 6.49 -6.07 -1.75
CA GLY A 211 7.43 -5.37 -2.61
C GLY A 211 8.86 -5.28 -2.06
N GLY A 212 9.80 -5.01 -2.97
CA GLY A 212 11.23 -5.11 -2.71
C GLY A 212 11.73 -4.19 -1.58
N ALA A 213 11.17 -2.99 -1.44
CA ALA A 213 11.60 -2.04 -0.41
C ALA A 213 11.23 -2.51 1.01
N LEU A 214 10.15 -3.30 1.17
CA LEU A 214 9.76 -3.89 2.46
C LEU A 214 10.43 -5.25 2.68
N VAL A 215 10.45 -6.13 1.67
CA VAL A 215 11.06 -7.47 1.75
C VAL A 215 12.55 -7.39 2.07
N HIS A 216 13.27 -6.44 1.48
CA HIS A 216 14.70 -6.24 1.69
C HIS A 216 15.03 -5.18 2.76
N SER A 217 14.02 -4.59 3.41
CA SER A 217 14.26 -3.67 4.51
C SER A 217 14.93 -4.39 5.68
N ARG A 218 15.87 -3.71 6.33
CA ARG A 218 16.46 -4.18 7.60
C ARG A 218 15.44 -4.13 8.75
N ASP A 219 14.48 -3.22 8.67
CA ASP A 219 13.47 -2.99 9.70
C ASP A 219 12.10 -2.74 9.05
N PRO A 220 11.46 -3.79 8.49
CA PRO A 220 10.12 -3.67 7.91
C PRO A 220 9.07 -3.34 8.97
N TYR A 221 9.33 -3.67 10.25
CA TYR A 221 8.43 -3.35 11.34
C TYR A 221 8.33 -1.83 11.53
N ALA A 222 9.45 -1.10 11.57
CA ALA A 222 9.41 0.36 11.62
C ALA A 222 8.67 0.97 10.43
N VAL A 223 8.82 0.42 9.22
CA VAL A 223 8.08 0.91 8.05
C VAL A 223 6.57 0.70 8.23
N LEU A 224 6.14 -0.50 8.61
CA LEU A 224 4.70 -0.78 8.79
C LEU A 224 4.10 0.00 9.97
N THR A 225 4.88 0.36 11.00
CA THR A 225 4.36 1.24 12.06
C THR A 225 3.94 2.63 11.54
N MET A 226 4.49 3.07 10.40
CA MET A 226 4.11 4.34 9.78
C MET A 226 2.67 4.35 9.24
N THR A 227 2.07 3.17 9.05
CA THR A 227 0.66 3.07 8.65
C THR A 227 -0.29 3.39 9.79
N LEU A 228 0.17 3.41 11.05
CA LEU A 228 -0.70 3.53 12.22
C LEU A 228 -1.20 4.96 12.43
N ALA A 229 -2.38 5.09 13.05
CA ALA A 229 -2.89 6.35 13.55
C ALA A 229 -1.91 6.99 14.55
N SER A 230 -1.69 8.29 14.42
CA SER A 230 -0.81 9.08 15.28
C SER A 230 -1.60 10.07 16.12
N SER A 231 -1.16 10.31 17.35
CA SER A 231 -1.71 11.39 18.19
C SER A 231 -1.48 12.78 17.62
N ALA A 232 -0.50 12.95 16.73
CA ALA A 232 -0.27 14.19 15.99
C ALA A 232 -1.37 14.47 14.95
N GLU A 233 -2.08 13.44 14.49
CA GLU A 233 -3.15 13.51 13.50
C GLU A 233 -4.41 12.82 14.04
N PRO A 234 -5.03 13.35 15.11
CA PRO A 234 -6.12 12.66 15.82
C PRO A 234 -7.38 12.46 14.97
N LEU A 235 -7.50 13.23 13.88
CA LEU A 235 -8.60 13.18 12.93
C LEU A 235 -8.39 12.16 11.80
N SER A 236 -7.23 11.49 11.74
CA SER A 236 -6.92 10.48 10.73
C SER A 236 -7.61 9.14 11.06
N LEU A 237 -8.20 8.50 10.05
CA LEU A 237 -8.81 7.16 10.17
C LEU A 237 -7.84 6.04 9.76
N ARG A 238 -6.56 6.24 10.04
CA ARG A 238 -5.52 5.22 9.84
C ARG A 238 -5.70 4.04 10.81
N PRO A 239 -5.18 2.85 10.46
CA PRO A 239 -5.18 1.66 11.32
C PRO A 239 -4.72 1.94 12.75
N ARG A 240 -5.42 1.42 13.76
CA ARG A 240 -5.04 1.62 15.18
C ARG A 240 -4.24 0.46 15.74
N THR A 241 -4.76 -0.77 15.61
CA THR A 241 -4.16 -1.97 16.20
C THR A 241 -4.18 -3.17 15.24
N PRO A 242 -3.66 -3.04 14.01
CA PRO A 242 -3.59 -4.16 13.07
C PRO A 242 -2.50 -5.15 13.46
N LYS A 243 -2.62 -6.39 12.98
CA LYS A 243 -1.47 -7.30 12.88
C LYS A 243 -0.59 -6.91 11.70
N PHE A 244 0.72 -6.95 11.87
CA PHE A 244 1.66 -6.74 10.78
C PHE A 244 2.09 -8.06 10.17
N LEU A 245 1.97 -8.15 8.85
CA LEU A 245 2.36 -9.30 8.05
C LEU A 245 3.29 -8.84 6.92
N LEU A 246 4.30 -9.64 6.61
CA LEU A 246 5.22 -9.39 5.49
C LEU A 246 5.05 -10.50 4.46
N ASP A 247 4.76 -10.12 3.21
CA ASP A 247 4.82 -11.02 2.05
C ASP A 247 6.28 -11.24 1.64
N ARG A 248 6.95 -12.15 2.35
CA ARG A 248 8.41 -12.31 2.33
C ARG A 248 8.97 -12.66 0.96
N GLU A 249 8.21 -13.39 0.16
CA GLU A 249 8.64 -13.87 -1.15
C GLU A 249 8.01 -13.08 -2.30
N TYR A 250 7.32 -11.98 -1.99
CA TYR A 250 6.61 -11.15 -2.95
C TYR A 250 5.61 -11.96 -3.80
N LEU A 251 4.86 -12.88 -3.17
CA LEU A 251 4.00 -13.84 -3.85
C LEU A 251 2.55 -13.36 -3.99
N LEU A 252 2.17 -12.22 -3.39
CA LEU A 252 0.77 -11.79 -3.38
C LEU A 252 0.19 -11.61 -4.80
N TYR A 253 0.98 -11.11 -5.76
CA TYR A 253 0.54 -11.00 -7.15
C TYR A 253 0.32 -12.38 -7.79
N ALA A 254 1.21 -13.34 -7.53
CA ALA A 254 1.12 -14.70 -8.09
C ALA A 254 -0.11 -15.44 -7.51
N CYS A 255 -0.37 -15.27 -6.22
CA CYS A 255 -1.56 -15.79 -5.57
C CYS A 255 -2.83 -15.19 -6.17
N GLY A 256 -2.86 -13.89 -6.45
CA GLY A 256 -3.99 -13.25 -7.11
C GLY A 256 -4.24 -13.72 -8.54
N LEU A 257 -3.19 -14.07 -9.30
CA LEU A 257 -3.36 -14.73 -10.60
C LEU A 257 -3.97 -16.13 -10.44
N LEU A 258 -3.43 -16.92 -9.51
CA LEU A 258 -3.86 -18.29 -9.25
C LEU A 258 -5.29 -18.35 -8.71
N ALA A 259 -5.75 -17.32 -7.99
CA ALA A 259 -7.07 -17.24 -7.38
C ALA A 259 -8.23 -17.46 -8.37
N SER A 260 -8.02 -17.10 -9.64
CA SER A 260 -9.02 -17.26 -10.70
C SER A 260 -9.21 -18.71 -11.18
N VAL A 261 -8.26 -19.59 -10.87
CA VAL A 261 -8.24 -21.00 -11.30
C VAL A 261 -8.36 -21.94 -10.10
N GLU A 262 -7.54 -21.72 -9.07
CA GLU A 262 -7.45 -22.56 -7.87
C GLU A 262 -7.43 -21.68 -6.60
N PRO A 263 -8.59 -21.14 -6.17
CA PRO A 263 -8.67 -20.17 -5.07
C PRO A 263 -8.18 -20.74 -3.73
N GLN A 264 -8.43 -22.03 -3.46
CA GLN A 264 -7.99 -22.66 -2.22
C GLN A 264 -6.45 -22.77 -2.17
N ALA A 265 -5.83 -23.29 -3.22
CA ALA A 265 -4.37 -23.40 -3.29
C ALA A 265 -3.70 -22.03 -3.27
N ALA A 266 -4.28 -21.02 -3.95
CA ALA A 266 -3.81 -19.65 -3.92
C ALA A 266 -3.83 -19.06 -2.50
N LEU A 267 -4.90 -19.30 -1.75
CA LEU A 267 -5.04 -18.78 -0.39
C LEU A 267 -4.10 -19.49 0.58
N GLU A 268 -4.00 -20.82 0.51
CA GLU A 268 -3.07 -21.61 1.32
C GLU A 268 -1.62 -21.16 1.07
N LEU A 269 -1.24 -20.97 -0.20
CA LEU A 269 0.07 -20.46 -0.57
C LEU A 269 0.32 -19.07 0.00
N ALA A 270 -0.63 -18.15 -0.16
CA ALA A 270 -0.50 -16.78 0.35
C ALA A 270 -0.33 -16.76 1.88
N LEU A 271 -1.22 -17.45 2.61
CA LEU A 271 -1.19 -17.49 4.08
C LEU A 271 0.09 -18.15 4.62
N ALA A 272 0.64 -19.16 3.93
CA ALA A 272 1.88 -19.82 4.31
C ALA A 272 3.12 -18.90 4.19
N HIS A 273 3.08 -17.88 3.33
CA HIS A 273 4.21 -16.98 3.08
C HIS A 273 4.03 -15.56 3.65
N LEU A 274 2.93 -15.32 4.36
CA LEU A 274 2.72 -14.11 5.14
C LEU A 274 3.31 -14.29 6.54
N GLU A 275 4.48 -13.68 6.77
CA GLU A 275 5.16 -13.75 8.06
C GLU A 275 4.67 -12.66 9.03
N PRO A 276 4.18 -13.01 10.22
CA PRO A 276 3.94 -12.03 11.27
C PRO A 276 5.24 -11.34 11.68
N ILE A 277 5.23 -10.02 11.74
CA ILE A 277 6.35 -9.24 12.27
C ILE A 277 5.93 -8.45 13.51
N ASN A 278 6.75 -8.49 14.55
CA ASN A 278 6.56 -7.71 15.77
C ASN A 278 7.87 -7.03 16.20
N SER A 279 7.81 -6.22 17.26
CA SER A 279 8.97 -5.50 17.79
C SER A 279 10.09 -6.42 18.32
N GLU A 280 9.77 -7.68 18.65
CA GLU A 280 10.72 -8.69 19.14
C GLU A 280 11.44 -9.39 17.97
N THR A 281 10.73 -9.74 16.89
CA THR A 281 11.30 -10.33 15.67
C THR A 281 12.32 -9.38 15.01
N HIS A 282 12.16 -8.07 15.20
CA HIS A 282 13.12 -7.06 14.76
C HIS A 282 14.50 -7.20 15.44
N HIS A 283 14.54 -7.52 16.74
CA HIS A 283 15.79 -7.59 17.50
C HIS A 283 16.66 -8.79 17.10
N GLU A 284 16.05 -9.88 16.61
CA GLU A 284 16.80 -11.03 16.07
C GLU A 284 17.39 -10.71 14.69
N ARG A 285 16.65 -9.98 13.83
CA ARG A 285 17.13 -9.56 12.51
C ARG A 285 18.31 -8.58 12.58
N THR A 286 18.32 -7.65 13.54
CA THR A 286 19.43 -6.70 13.74
C THR A 286 20.68 -7.31 14.38
N ARG A 287 20.57 -8.49 15.01
CA ARG A 287 21.73 -9.22 15.59
C ARG A 287 22.40 -10.20 14.62
N SER A 288 21.72 -10.53 13.52
CA SER A 288 22.12 -11.57 12.55
C SER A 288 22.83 -11.04 11.31
N ALA A 289 22.96 -9.72 11.18
CA ALA A 289 23.56 -9.01 10.05
C ALA A 289 24.75 -8.15 10.51
#